data_AF-V5SGH3-F1
#
_entry.id   AF-V5SGH3-F1
#
_cell.length_a   1.000
_cell.length_b   1.000
_cell.length_c   1.000
_cell.angle_alpha   90.00
_cell.angle_beta   90.00
_cell.angle_gamma   90.00
#
_symmetry.space_group_name_H-M   'P 1'
#
loop_
_entity.id
_entity.type
_entity.pdbx_description
1 polymer ?
#
loop_
_entity_poly.entity_id
_entity_poly.type
_entity_poly.pdbx_seq_one_letter_code
_entity_poly.pdbx_strand_id
1 'polypeptide(L)'
;MESFRPHLKDRLRRAFREGSEQELMRRARTPDQITRIREIGERSATRINRAQHLFRELYEARIGRETKRLMNERAALKRELKLSGIRSDAFDGVSLRHAAERAARQRQEQLVARIRQASDQQKRAVVGLPDRRNGNVREPLRAVFERTRQRS
;
A
#
# COMPACT_ATOMS: atom_id res chain seq x y z
N MET A 1 -30.78 -29.27 3.23
CA MET A 1 -29.46 -29.34 2.57
C MET A 1 -28.72 -28.05 2.85
N GLU A 2 -27.81 -28.05 3.83
CA GLU A 2 -27.01 -26.86 4.16
C GLU A 2 -26.07 -26.56 3.01
N SER A 3 -26.28 -25.41 2.36
CA SER A 3 -25.42 -24.92 1.28
C SER A 3 -24.00 -24.76 1.81
N PHE A 4 -23.07 -25.59 1.32
CA PHE A 4 -21.65 -25.54 1.64
C PHE A 4 -21.09 -24.16 1.27
N ARG A 5 -21.02 -23.24 2.24
CA ARG A 5 -20.45 -21.91 1.99
C ARG A 5 -18.93 -22.02 2.01
N PRO A 6 -18.24 -21.66 0.91
CA PRO A 6 -16.79 -21.80 0.83
C PRO A 6 -16.10 -21.02 1.95
N HIS A 7 -15.06 -21.64 2.52
CA HIS A 7 -14.29 -21.09 3.62
C HIS A 7 -13.73 -19.70 3.25
N LEU A 8 -13.55 -18.80 4.23
CA LEU A 8 -13.07 -17.43 3.98
C LEU A 8 -11.76 -17.40 3.18
N LYS A 9 -10.86 -18.36 3.45
CA LYS A 9 -9.61 -18.58 2.71
C LYS A 9 -9.86 -18.83 1.22
N ASP A 10 -10.86 -19.63 0.88
CA ASP A 10 -11.19 -19.97 -0.51
C ASP A 10 -11.88 -18.80 -1.21
N ARG A 11 -12.73 -18.06 -0.49
CA ARG A 11 -13.31 -16.80 -0.99
C ARG A 11 -12.24 -15.75 -1.29
N LEU A 12 -11.26 -15.58 -0.41
CA LEU A 12 -10.12 -14.68 -0.65
C LEU A 12 -9.29 -15.15 -1.85
N ARG A 13 -8.94 -16.44 -1.92
CA ARG A 13 -8.23 -17.01 -3.08
C ARG A 13 -8.99 -16.80 -4.39
N ARG A 14 -10.31 -16.99 -4.40
CA ARG A 14 -11.16 -16.72 -5.57
C ARG A 14 -11.13 -15.24 -5.94
N ALA A 15 -11.28 -14.34 -4.95
CA ALA A 15 -11.21 -12.90 -5.19
C ALA A 15 -9.83 -12.46 -5.73
N PHE A 16 -8.72 -13.06 -5.28
CA PHE A 16 -7.40 -12.78 -5.87
C PHE A 16 -7.25 -13.35 -7.28
N ARG A 17 -7.79 -14.55 -7.56
CA ARG A 17 -7.75 -15.17 -8.90
C ARG A 17 -8.63 -14.44 -9.94
N GLU A 18 -9.85 -14.07 -9.57
CA GLU A 18 -10.84 -13.38 -10.42
C GLU A 18 -10.41 -11.97 -10.87
N GLY A 19 -9.33 -11.44 -10.30
CA GLY A 19 -8.74 -10.17 -10.72
C GLY A 19 -7.33 -10.29 -11.28
N SER A 20 -6.80 -11.50 -11.42
CA SER A 20 -5.44 -11.69 -11.90
C SER A 20 -5.36 -11.40 -13.40
N GLU A 21 -4.21 -10.89 -13.84
CA GLU A 21 -3.97 -10.60 -15.25
C GLU A 21 -4.18 -11.83 -16.14
N GLN A 22 -3.77 -13.01 -15.68
CA GLN A 22 -4.00 -14.29 -16.37
C GLN A 22 -5.49 -14.59 -16.56
N GLU A 23 -6.32 -14.34 -15.55
CA GLU A 23 -7.77 -14.53 -15.66
C GLU A 23 -8.41 -13.51 -16.61
N LEU A 24 -7.93 -12.27 -16.61
CA LEU A 24 -8.39 -11.24 -17.55
C LEU A 24 -7.99 -11.59 -18.99
N MET A 25 -6.78 -12.08 -19.21
CA MET A 25 -6.34 -12.59 -20.51
C MET A 25 -7.17 -13.78 -20.98
N ARG A 26 -7.57 -14.70 -20.10
CA ARG A 26 -8.47 -15.82 -20.45
C ARG A 26 -9.88 -15.35 -20.84
N ARG A 27 -10.33 -14.21 -20.30
CA ARG A 27 -11.65 -13.62 -20.60
C ARG A 27 -11.65 -12.73 -21.85
N ALA A 28 -10.48 -12.30 -22.30
CA ALA A 28 -10.33 -11.54 -23.52
C ALA A 28 -10.78 -12.40 -24.72
N ARG A 29 -11.70 -11.86 -25.52
CA ARG A 29 -12.29 -12.54 -26.68
C ARG A 29 -11.53 -12.26 -27.97
N THR A 30 -10.69 -11.23 -27.98
CA THR A 30 -9.95 -10.78 -29.16
C THR A 30 -8.45 -10.63 -28.86
N PRO A 31 -7.56 -10.85 -29.85
CA PRO A 31 -6.14 -10.59 -29.71
C PRO A 31 -5.84 -9.14 -29.27
N ASP A 32 -6.60 -8.17 -29.76
CA ASP A 32 -6.45 -6.75 -29.40
C ASP A 32 -6.68 -6.48 -27.91
N GLN A 33 -7.65 -7.16 -27.29
CA GLN A 33 -7.89 -7.06 -25.86
C GLN A 33 -6.72 -7.62 -25.05
N ILE A 34 -6.11 -8.72 -25.50
CA ILE A 34 -4.93 -9.30 -24.86
C ILE A 34 -3.74 -8.34 -24.94
N THR A 35 -3.49 -7.76 -26.11
CA THR A 35 -2.43 -6.77 -26.32
C THR A 35 -2.64 -5.54 -25.44
N ARG A 36 -3.85 -4.99 -25.37
CA ARG A 36 -4.18 -3.86 -24.49
C ARG A 36 -3.95 -4.17 -23.01
N ILE A 37 -4.31 -5.37 -22.53
CA ILE A 37 -4.05 -5.78 -21.15
C ILE A 37 -2.55 -5.81 -20.84
N ARG A 38 -1.74 -6.34 -21.78
CA ARG A 38 -0.27 -6.36 -21.65
C ARG A 38 0.32 -4.95 -21.59
N GLU A 39 -0.08 -4.08 -22.51
CA GLU A 39 0.38 -2.69 -22.53
C GLU A 39 0.04 -1.95 -21.24
N ILE A 40 -1.16 -2.14 -20.68
CA ILE A 40 -1.54 -1.57 -19.38
C ILE A 40 -0.62 -2.11 -18.28
N GLY A 41 -0.34 -3.42 -18.30
CA GLY A 41 0.60 -4.06 -17.38
C GLY A 41 2.00 -3.44 -17.45
N GLU A 42 2.57 -3.33 -18.64
CA GLU A 42 3.89 -2.74 -18.88
C GLU A 42 3.96 -1.28 -18.42
N ARG A 43 2.98 -0.45 -18.83
CA ARG A 43 2.92 0.96 -18.39
C ARG A 43 2.83 1.08 -16.87
N SER A 44 2.08 0.19 -16.22
CA SER A 44 1.98 0.18 -14.76
C SER A 44 3.30 -0.21 -14.11
N ALA A 45 4.03 -1.18 -14.66
CA ALA A 45 5.33 -1.59 -14.18
C ALA A 45 6.36 -0.46 -14.33
N THR A 46 6.41 0.22 -15.47
CA THR A 46 7.27 1.40 -15.68
C THR A 46 6.96 2.51 -14.66
N ARG A 47 5.68 2.78 -14.39
CA ARG A 47 5.26 3.78 -13.39
C ARG A 47 5.67 3.39 -11.98
N ILE A 48 5.52 2.12 -11.60
CA ILE A 48 5.97 1.61 -10.29
C ILE A 48 7.48 1.73 -10.17
N ASN A 49 8.24 1.30 -11.18
CA ASN A 49 9.70 1.38 -11.18
C ASN A 49 10.16 2.83 -11.06
N ARG A 50 9.54 3.76 -11.80
CA ARG A 50 9.84 5.19 -11.68
C ARG A 50 9.50 5.73 -10.29
N ALA A 51 8.36 5.35 -9.72
CA ALA A 51 7.97 5.76 -8.37
C ALA A 51 8.94 5.21 -7.31
N GLN A 52 9.44 3.98 -7.48
CA GLN A 52 10.44 3.37 -6.60
C GLN A 52 11.79 4.07 -6.73
N HIS A 53 12.22 4.39 -7.96
CA HIS A 53 13.44 5.13 -8.22
C HIS A 53 13.41 6.51 -7.57
N LEU A 54 12.37 7.29 -7.85
CA LEU A 54 12.17 8.62 -7.26
C LEU A 54 12.07 8.56 -5.74
N PHE A 55 11.39 7.54 -5.20
CA PHE A 55 11.38 7.33 -3.76
C PHE A 55 12.78 7.08 -3.24
N ARG A 56 13.58 6.20 -3.84
CA ARG A 56 14.95 5.94 -3.38
C ARG A 56 15.81 7.20 -3.39
N GLU A 57 15.82 7.93 -4.50
CA GLU A 57 16.58 9.18 -4.65
C GLU A 57 16.14 10.25 -3.64
N LEU A 58 14.83 10.48 -3.51
CA LEU A 58 14.31 11.50 -2.61
C LEU A 58 14.35 11.07 -1.14
N TYR A 59 14.19 9.78 -0.85
CA TYR A 59 14.22 9.21 0.50
C TYR A 59 15.62 9.28 1.08
N GLU A 60 16.64 8.88 0.32
CA GLU A 60 18.05 8.99 0.74
C GLU A 60 18.44 10.45 1.01
N ALA A 61 18.08 11.36 0.09
CA ALA A 61 18.35 12.79 0.25
C ALA A 61 17.58 13.43 1.42
N ARG A 62 16.30 13.10 1.60
CA ARG A 62 15.44 13.69 2.63
C ARG A 62 15.79 13.16 4.02
N ILE A 63 16.02 11.85 4.17
CA ILE A 63 16.42 11.29 5.46
C ILE A 63 17.81 11.76 5.85
N GLY A 64 18.74 11.90 4.90
CA GLY A 64 20.04 12.50 5.18
C GLY A 64 19.91 13.91 5.78
N ARG A 65 19.07 14.76 5.19
CA ARG A 65 18.80 16.12 5.70
C ARG A 65 18.09 16.13 7.04
N GLU A 66 17.04 15.34 7.20
CA GLU A 66 16.24 15.27 8.43
C GLU A 66 17.07 14.70 9.59
N THR A 67 17.89 13.68 9.32
CA THR A 67 18.81 13.10 10.32
C THR A 67 19.84 14.14 10.75
N LYS A 68 20.43 14.88 9.81
CA LYS A 68 21.39 15.95 10.12
C LYS A 68 20.73 17.07 10.96
N ARG A 69 19.50 17.45 10.63
CA ARG A 69 18.71 18.42 11.39
C ARG A 69 18.47 17.95 12.83
N LEU A 70 17.93 16.74 13.01
CA LEU A 70 17.66 16.17 14.34
C LEU A 70 18.94 16.00 15.18
N MET A 71 20.07 15.65 14.54
CA MET A 71 21.37 15.59 15.22
C MET A 71 21.86 16.98 15.66
N ASN A 72 21.66 18.01 14.84
CA ASN A 72 22.00 19.39 15.20
C ASN A 72 21.10 19.92 16.33
N GLU A 73 19.80 19.65 16.28
CA GLU A 73 18.86 20.01 17.34
C GLU A 73 19.22 19.31 18.66
N ARG A 74 19.57 18.01 18.61
CA ARG A 74 20.09 17.28 19.77
C ARG A 74 21.39 17.89 20.31
N ALA A 75 22.32 18.28 19.43
CA ALA A 75 23.58 18.89 19.85
C ALA A 75 23.37 20.26 20.51
N ALA A 76 22.43 21.07 20.00
CA ALA A 76 22.03 22.34 20.58
C ALA A 76 21.38 22.14 21.96
N LEU A 77 20.37 21.26 22.06
CA LEU A 77 19.72 20.90 23.32
C LEU A 77 20.71 20.38 24.36
N LYS A 78 21.67 19.54 23.96
CA LYS A 78 22.72 19.04 24.88
C LYS A 78 23.62 20.17 25.39
N ARG A 79 23.91 21.20 24.57
CA ARG A 79 24.69 22.37 25.01
C ARG A 79 23.90 23.24 25.98
N GLU A 80 22.63 23.50 25.67
CA GLU A 80 21.74 24.26 26.56
C GLU A 80 21.55 23.56 27.92
N LEU A 81 21.29 22.25 27.91
CA LEU A 81 21.07 21.47 29.14
C LEU A 81 22.36 21.30 29.97
N LYS A 82 23.53 21.30 29.31
CA LYS A 82 24.83 21.35 29.99
C LYS A 82 25.07 22.71 30.66
N LEU A 83 24.63 23.81 30.04
CA LEU A 83 24.71 25.16 30.62
C LEU A 83 23.76 25.34 31.80
N SER A 84 22.61 24.65 31.80
CA SER A 84 21.60 24.73 32.87
C SER A 84 21.79 23.71 34.00
N GLY A 85 22.81 22.84 33.93
CA GLY A 85 23.09 21.83 34.96
C GLY A 85 22.09 20.66 35.03
N ILE A 86 21.16 20.55 34.10
CA ILE A 86 20.09 19.53 34.08
C ILE A 86 20.54 18.35 33.20
N ARG A 87 20.47 17.12 33.74
CA ARG A 87 20.75 15.91 32.95
C ARG A 87 19.62 15.68 31.94
N SER A 88 20.00 15.60 30.67
CA SER A 88 19.11 15.49 29.51
C SER A 88 18.89 14.02 29.11
N ASP A 89 17.88 13.36 29.67
CA ASP A 89 17.57 11.97 29.32
C ASP A 89 16.42 11.82 28.29
N ALA A 90 15.81 12.92 27.82
CA ALA A 90 14.49 12.85 27.17
C ALA A 90 14.45 13.03 25.64
N PHE A 91 15.55 13.34 24.94
CA PHE A 91 15.52 13.53 23.48
C PHE A 91 15.99 12.30 22.70
N ASP A 92 15.05 11.40 22.38
CA ASP A 92 15.30 10.24 21.52
C ASP A 92 15.10 10.59 20.03
N GLY A 93 16.07 11.31 19.47
CA GLY A 93 16.10 11.63 18.03
C GLY A 93 16.14 10.40 17.12
N VAL A 94 16.52 9.22 17.65
CA VAL A 94 16.51 7.95 16.89
C VAL A 94 15.06 7.49 16.68
N SER A 95 14.22 7.60 17.72
CA SER A 95 12.78 7.30 17.61
C SER A 95 12.05 8.20 16.61
N LEU A 96 12.36 9.51 16.58
CA LEU A 96 11.77 10.46 15.63
C LEU A 96 12.18 10.15 14.18
N ARG A 97 13.46 9.83 13.96
CA ARG A 97 13.95 9.39 12.65
C ARG A 97 13.22 8.14 12.17
N HIS A 98 13.10 7.11 13.01
CA HIS A 98 12.40 5.88 12.64
C HIS A 98 10.91 6.10 12.38
N ALA A 99 10.25 7.01 13.10
CA ALA A 99 8.87 7.38 12.82
C ALA A 99 8.72 8.04 11.43
N ALA A 100 9.62 8.96 11.08
CA ALA A 100 9.64 9.59 9.76
C ALA A 100 9.93 8.59 8.63
N GLU A 101 10.88 7.67 8.84
CA GLU A 101 11.20 6.57 7.91
C GLU A 101 9.98 5.69 7.65
N ARG A 102 9.27 5.28 8.72
CA ARG A 102 8.04 4.49 8.61
C ARG A 102 6.94 5.23 7.84
N ALA A 103 6.70 6.49 8.15
CA ALA A 103 5.68 7.30 7.47
C ALA A 103 5.99 7.47 5.97
N ALA A 104 7.26 7.68 5.61
CA ALA A 104 7.69 7.78 4.21
C ALA A 104 7.49 6.46 3.46
N ARG A 105 7.89 5.32 4.05
CA ARG A 105 7.66 3.98 3.47
C ARG A 105 6.18 3.69 3.27
N GLN A 106 5.35 3.99 4.27
CA GLN A 106 3.91 3.80 4.17
C GLN A 106 3.28 4.61 3.03
N ARG A 107 3.70 5.86 2.83
CA ARG A 107 3.24 6.69 1.70
C ARG A 107 3.65 6.09 0.35
N GLN A 108 4.86 5.53 0.27
CA GLN A 108 5.33 4.87 -0.95
C GLN A 108 4.53 3.60 -1.26
N GLU A 109 4.28 2.77 -0.26
CA GLU A 109 3.44 1.58 -0.39
C GLU A 109 2.03 1.96 -0.86
N GLN A 110 1.45 3.02 -0.31
CA GLN A 110 0.15 3.55 -0.74
C GLN A 110 0.17 4.02 -2.20
N LEU A 111 1.23 4.71 -2.64
CA LEU A 111 1.38 5.14 -4.03
C LEU A 111 1.44 3.95 -4.99
N VAL A 112 2.28 2.95 -4.68
CA VAL A 112 2.39 1.72 -5.47
C VAL A 112 1.05 0.98 -5.52
N ALA A 113 0.34 0.90 -4.39
CA ALA A 113 -0.98 0.29 -4.31
C ALA A 113 -2.01 1.00 -5.21
N ARG A 114 -1.99 2.35 -5.24
CA ARG A 114 -2.86 3.14 -6.12
C ARG A 114 -2.56 2.90 -7.60
N ILE A 115 -1.28 2.82 -7.98
CA ILE A 115 -0.89 2.54 -9.37
C ILE A 115 -1.39 1.15 -9.80
N ARG A 116 -1.21 0.14 -8.93
CA ARG A 116 -1.71 -1.23 -9.18
C ARG A 116 -3.23 -1.25 -9.30
N GLN A 117 -3.94 -0.59 -8.39
CA GLN A 117 -5.39 -0.52 -8.43
C GLN A 117 -5.91 0.13 -9.73
N ALA A 118 -5.31 1.24 -10.16
CA ALA A 118 -5.69 1.92 -11.39
C ALA A 118 -5.44 1.03 -12.62
N SER A 119 -4.31 0.32 -12.65
CA SER A 119 -4.00 -0.66 -13.69
C SER A 119 -5.03 -1.78 -13.72
N ASP A 120 -5.38 -2.35 -12.57
CA ASP A 120 -6.35 -3.45 -12.49
C ASP A 120 -7.76 -3.02 -12.95
N GLN A 121 -8.16 -1.79 -12.66
CA GLN A 121 -9.41 -1.21 -13.17
C GLN A 121 -9.40 -1.08 -14.70
N GLN A 122 -8.30 -0.56 -15.26
CA GLN A 122 -8.15 -0.43 -16.70
C GLN A 122 -8.17 -1.81 -17.40
N LYS A 123 -7.47 -2.81 -16.86
CA LYS A 123 -7.47 -4.18 -17.41
C LYS A 123 -8.86 -4.82 -17.36
N ARG A 124 -9.64 -4.58 -16.29
CA ARG A 124 -11.03 -5.04 -16.18
C ARG A 124 -11.95 -4.41 -17.21
N ALA A 125 -11.82 -3.10 -17.43
CA ALA A 125 -12.62 -2.38 -18.42
C ALA A 125 -12.42 -2.93 -19.85
N VAL A 126 -11.20 -3.37 -20.20
CA VAL A 126 -10.89 -3.98 -21.51
C VAL A 126 -11.74 -5.22 -21.78
N VAL A 127 -12.07 -6.01 -20.75
CA VAL A 127 -12.87 -7.23 -20.86
C VAL A 127 -14.34 -7.03 -20.44
N GLY A 128 -14.79 -5.78 -20.30
CA GLY A 128 -16.16 -5.44 -19.93
C GLY A 128 -16.57 -5.84 -18.52
N LEU A 129 -15.60 -6.04 -17.62
CA LEU A 129 -15.88 -6.33 -16.21
C LEU A 129 -16.09 -5.03 -15.43
N PRO A 130 -17.07 -4.99 -14.51
CA PRO A 130 -17.31 -3.81 -13.70
C PRO A 130 -16.13 -3.51 -12.77
N ASP A 131 -15.97 -2.23 -12.45
CA ASP A 131 -15.00 -1.79 -11.46
C ASP A 131 -15.21 -2.51 -10.13
N ARG A 132 -14.10 -2.91 -9.51
CA ARG A 132 -14.12 -3.17 -8.07
C ARG A 132 -14.29 -1.83 -7.37
N ARG A 133 -15.54 -1.43 -7.12
CA ARG A 133 -15.83 -0.34 -6.18
C ARG A 133 -15.14 -0.68 -4.86
N ASN A 134 -14.32 0.24 -4.36
CA ASN A 134 -13.78 0.22 -3.01
C ASN A 134 -14.97 0.09 -2.03
N GLY A 135 -15.32 -1.13 -1.60
CA GLY A 135 -16.41 -1.34 -0.64
C GLY A 135 -17.15 -2.67 -0.73
N ASN A 136 -17.45 -3.23 -1.91
CA ASN A 136 -18.39 -4.36 -1.97
C ASN A 136 -17.76 -5.76 -1.82
N VAL A 137 -16.45 -5.84 -1.53
CA VAL A 137 -15.79 -7.11 -1.12
C VAL A 137 -15.54 -7.14 0.40
N ARG A 138 -15.91 -6.09 1.13
CA ARG A 138 -16.03 -6.13 2.58
C ARG A 138 -17.51 -6.07 2.91
N GLU A 139 -18.11 -7.22 3.20
CA GLU A 139 -18.83 -7.21 4.48
C GLU A 139 -17.77 -6.74 5.49
N PRO A 140 -17.95 -5.58 6.16
CA PRO A 140 -17.04 -5.23 7.22
C PRO A 140 -17.04 -6.42 8.16
N LEU A 141 -15.87 -6.89 8.61
CA LEU A 141 -15.78 -8.01 9.55
C LEU A 141 -16.75 -7.81 10.72
N ARG A 142 -17.00 -6.55 11.10
CA ARG A 142 -18.05 -6.10 12.02
C ARG A 142 -19.46 -6.61 11.70
N ALA A 143 -19.93 -6.49 10.45
CA ALA A 143 -21.23 -7.01 10.01
C ALA A 143 -21.28 -8.55 9.97
N VAL A 144 -20.14 -9.22 9.81
CA VAL A 144 -20.05 -10.69 9.92
C VAL A 144 -20.14 -11.10 11.39
N PHE A 145 -19.48 -10.38 12.30
CA PHE A 145 -19.50 -10.64 13.75
C PHE A 145 -20.85 -10.28 14.41
N GLU A 146 -21.52 -9.22 13.97
CA GLU A 146 -22.83 -8.83 14.50
C GLU A 146 -23.91 -9.89 14.20
N ARG A 147 -23.85 -10.55 13.03
CA ARG A 147 -24.80 -11.62 12.68
C ARG A 147 -24.54 -12.94 13.41
N THR A 148 -23.30 -13.25 13.77
CA THR A 148 -23.01 -14.43 14.59
C THR A 148 -23.39 -14.22 16.05
N ARG A 149 -23.34 -12.98 16.55
CA ARG A 149 -23.71 -12.67 17.94
C ARG A 149 -25.22 -12.64 18.22
N GLN A 150 -26.04 -12.42 17.19
CA GLN A 150 -27.51 -12.46 17.28
C GLN A 150 -28.09 -13.89 17.22
N ARG A 151 -27.26 -14.92 17.11
CA ARG A 151 -27.67 -16.33 16.98
C ARG A 151 -27.15 -17.22 18.11
N SER A 152 -26.64 -16.62 19.19
CA SER A 152 -26.31 -17.31 20.45
C SER A 152 -27.40 -17.03 21.47
#